data_AF-A0A354EE93-F1
#
_entry.id   AF-A0A354EE93-F1
#
_cell.length_a   1.000
_cell.length_b   1.000
_cell.length_c   1.000
_cell.angle_alpha   90.00
_cell.angle_beta   90.00
_cell.angle_gamma   90.00
#
_symmetry.space_group_name_H-M   'P 1'
#
loop_
_entity.id
_entity.type
_entity.pdbx_description
1 polymer ?
#
loop_
_entity_poly.entity_id
_entity_poly.type
_entity_poly.pdbx_seq_one_letter_code
_entity_poly.pdbx_strand_id
1 'polypeptide(L)'
;MKACDILVFLAGDAGLARRMQREKVSGQTMNSGDLNRKMKNQALTLDQIASLCGVSLLRVRRWIEKKGLQVCSPDSSEEMVRHADLIDFLVKFNMPIPDSIMPFKAKKILFIYSNYSGERLFIRFLVHFLGQLKKEQRNLIADHVAYGPDAKMKVMVFKPDLIILDMTESDQEALAMWRQIKNTEEFSSSRLVAITGKGPLVEKKAAFEKEGIDEVVSSPVEIEQLAKRLRDFT
;
A
#
# COMPACT_ATOMS: atom_id res chain seq x y z
N MET A 1 -26.60 -20.86 -0.26
CA MET A 1 -25.17 -20.84 0.09
C MET A 1 -24.58 -19.62 -0.60
N LYS A 2 -24.45 -18.45 0.04
CA LYS A 2 -23.31 -17.97 0.86
C LYS A 2 -21.95 -18.26 0.17
N ALA A 3 -21.08 -17.30 -0.18
CA ALA A 3 -20.92 -15.93 0.31
C ALA A 3 -20.43 -14.96 -0.80
N CYS A 4 -21.16 -13.86 -0.99
CA CYS A 4 -20.56 -12.56 -1.28
C CYS A 4 -19.88 -12.09 0.00
N ASP A 5 -18.64 -11.60 -0.08
CA ASP A 5 -18.08 -10.62 0.87
C ASP A 5 -16.91 -9.92 0.18
N ILE A 6 -17.29 -9.01 -0.74
CA ILE A 6 -16.47 -7.86 -1.13
C ILE A 6 -16.60 -6.88 0.03
N LEU A 7 -15.56 -6.74 0.86
CA LEU A 7 -15.56 -5.73 1.91
C LEU A 7 -15.08 -4.39 1.31
N VAL A 8 -16.03 -3.50 1.03
CA VAL A 8 -15.85 -2.06 0.80
C VAL A 8 -15.96 -1.34 2.14
N PHE A 9 -15.06 -0.40 2.48
CA PHE A 9 -15.36 0.66 3.47
C PHE A 9 -14.59 1.99 3.20
N LEU A 10 -15.38 3.01 2.80
CA LEU A 10 -15.42 4.47 3.06
C LEU A 10 -14.20 5.43 2.95
N ALA A 11 -14.23 6.23 1.88
CA ALA A 11 -14.32 7.71 1.73
C ALA A 11 -13.71 8.72 2.75
N GLY A 12 -13.14 9.82 2.23
CA GLY A 12 -12.97 11.10 2.96
C GLY A 12 -12.07 12.15 2.27
N ASP A 13 -12.67 13.30 1.94
CA ASP A 13 -12.22 14.48 1.18
C ASP A 13 -10.76 14.98 1.14
N ALA A 14 -10.44 15.56 -0.02
CA ALA A 14 -9.19 16.21 -0.37
C ALA A 14 -9.18 17.69 0.05
N GLY A 15 -8.24 18.07 0.92
CA GLY A 15 -8.13 19.47 1.33
C GLY A 15 -6.99 19.81 2.27
N LEU A 16 -5.76 19.34 2.05
CA LEU A 16 -4.61 19.84 2.84
C LEU A 16 -3.22 19.70 2.18
N ALA A 17 -3.11 19.67 0.85
CA ALA A 17 -1.84 19.40 0.17
C ALA A 17 -0.93 20.63 -0.07
N ARG A 18 -1.28 21.83 0.44
CA ARG A 18 -0.56 23.08 0.09
C ARG A 18 0.48 23.58 1.10
N ARG A 19 0.82 22.85 2.17
CA ARG A 19 1.68 23.41 3.24
C ARG A 19 3.01 22.71 3.52
N MET A 20 3.38 21.66 2.78
CA MET A 20 4.60 20.86 3.06
C MET A 20 5.70 20.97 2.00
N GLN A 21 5.84 22.12 1.33
CA GLN A 21 6.92 22.38 0.36
C GLN A 21 8.11 23.19 0.92
N ARG A 22 8.26 23.30 2.24
CA ARG A 22 9.46 23.91 2.84
C ARG A 22 9.99 23.01 3.93
N GLU A 23 10.80 22.03 3.52
CA GLU A 23 11.97 21.53 4.25
C GLU A 23 12.46 20.27 3.53
N LYS A 24 13.43 20.47 2.62
CA LYS A 24 14.14 19.38 1.96
C LYS A 24 15.62 19.70 1.98
N VAL A 25 16.29 19.55 3.13
CA VAL A 25 17.77 19.43 3.18
C VAL A 25 18.20 18.55 4.36
N SER A 26 18.55 17.31 4.05
CA SER A 26 19.78 16.62 4.47
C SER A 26 19.54 15.11 4.36
N GLY A 27 20.31 14.48 3.47
CA GLY A 27 20.17 13.07 3.15
C GLY A 27 20.81 12.20 4.23
N GLN A 28 20.02 11.25 4.73
CA GLN A 28 20.46 9.93 5.18
C GLN A 28 19.33 8.96 4.87
N THR A 29 19.62 7.90 4.12
CA THR A 29 18.69 6.81 3.81
C THR A 29 18.45 6.03 5.10
N MET A 30 17.36 6.34 5.80
CA MET A 30 16.99 5.69 7.05
C MET A 30 16.49 4.26 6.76
N ASN A 31 17.00 3.27 7.50
CA ASN A 31 16.56 1.88 7.40
C ASN A 31 15.11 1.73 7.92
N SER A 32 14.34 0.77 7.42
CA SER A 32 12.95 0.50 7.81
C SER A 32 12.79 0.27 9.33
N GLY A 33 13.81 -0.26 9.99
CA GLY A 33 13.87 -0.41 11.44
C GLY A 33 13.99 0.93 12.19
N ASP A 34 14.70 1.90 11.63
CA ASP A 34 14.87 3.24 12.20
C ASP A 34 13.63 4.11 11.98
N LEU A 35 12.95 3.98 10.83
CA LEU A 35 11.63 4.61 10.61
C LEU A 35 10.59 4.08 11.60
N ASN A 36 10.54 2.77 11.82
CA ASN A 36 9.61 2.16 12.77
C ASN A 36 9.92 2.62 14.21
N ARG A 37 11.20 2.73 14.59
CA ARG A 37 11.63 3.31 15.87
C ARG A 37 11.27 4.80 16.00
N LYS A 38 11.40 5.57 14.93
CA LYS A 38 11.10 7.01 14.91
C LYS A 38 9.60 7.29 14.95
N MET A 39 8.78 6.51 14.23
CA MET A 39 7.31 6.58 14.31
C MET A 39 6.78 6.14 15.68
N LYS A 40 7.34 5.08 16.27
CA LYS A 40 7.02 4.68 17.66
C LYS A 40 7.30 5.78 18.69
N ASN A 41 8.30 6.63 18.42
CA ASN A 41 8.70 7.72 19.31
C ASN A 41 8.06 9.08 18.98
N GLN A 42 7.25 9.20 17.93
CA GLN A 42 6.49 10.44 17.69
C GLN A 42 5.34 10.53 18.70
N ALA A 43 5.19 11.69 19.33
CA ALA A 43 4.11 11.97 20.28
C ALA A 43 3.09 12.94 19.65
N LEU A 44 1.82 12.74 19.96
CA LEU A 44 0.68 13.56 19.51
C LEU A 44 0.09 14.32 20.69
N THR A 45 -0.32 15.56 20.45
CA THR A 45 -1.11 16.32 21.43
C THR A 45 -2.54 15.78 21.49
N LEU A 46 -3.24 16.03 22.61
CA LEU A 46 -4.61 15.54 22.77
C LEU A 46 -5.58 16.09 21.71
N ASP A 47 -5.36 17.32 21.24
CA ASP A 47 -6.16 17.93 20.17
C ASP A 47 -5.95 17.23 18.82
N GLN A 48 -4.71 16.85 18.52
CA GLN A 48 -4.41 16.05 17.32
C GLN A 48 -5.13 14.69 17.39
N ILE A 49 -5.10 14.03 18.54
CA ILE A 49 -5.78 12.73 18.74
C ILE A 49 -7.30 12.88 18.57
N ALA A 50 -7.87 13.94 19.14
CA ALA A 50 -9.30 14.25 19.03
C ALA A 50 -9.71 14.42 17.57
N SER A 51 -8.95 15.23 16.81
CA SER A 51 -9.17 15.43 15.39
C SER A 51 -9.02 14.14 14.58
N LEU A 52 -7.95 13.39 14.81
CA LEU A 52 -7.65 12.14 14.10
C LEU A 52 -8.71 11.05 14.31
N CYS A 53 -9.18 10.90 15.54
CA CYS A 53 -10.17 9.87 15.88
C CYS A 53 -11.62 10.35 15.71
N GLY A 54 -11.83 11.61 15.28
CA GLY A 54 -13.17 12.20 15.13
C GLY A 54 -13.94 12.29 16.45
N VAL A 55 -13.26 12.54 17.57
CA VAL A 55 -13.86 12.63 18.91
C VAL A 55 -13.57 13.97 19.56
N SER A 56 -14.31 14.32 20.62
CA SER A 56 -14.04 15.54 21.39
C SER A 56 -12.79 15.41 22.27
N LEU A 57 -12.11 16.53 22.53
CA LEU A 57 -10.97 16.60 23.45
C LEU A 57 -11.32 16.04 24.85
N LEU A 58 -12.53 16.32 25.34
CA LEU A 58 -13.02 15.78 26.62
C LEU A 58 -13.08 14.24 26.61
N ARG A 59 -13.40 13.63 25.48
CA ARG A 59 -13.44 12.16 25.33
C ARG A 59 -12.02 11.57 25.38
N VAL A 60 -11.04 12.24 24.78
CA VAL A 60 -9.63 11.84 24.88
C VAL A 60 -9.13 11.96 26.32
N ARG A 61 -9.45 13.05 27.04
CA ARG A 61 -9.11 13.18 28.48
C ARG A 61 -9.68 12.05 29.33
N ARG A 62 -10.94 11.66 29.07
CA ARG A 62 -11.56 10.50 29.73
C ARG A 62 -10.86 9.17 29.42
N TRP A 63 -10.24 9.04 28.25
CA TRP A 63 -9.45 7.83 27.93
C TRP A 63 -8.20 7.73 28.81
N ILE A 64 -7.56 8.86 29.10
CA ILE A 64 -6.40 8.94 30.00
C ILE A 64 -6.84 8.61 31.43
N GLU A 65 -7.82 9.36 31.96
CA GLU A 65 -8.25 9.25 33.36
C GLU A 65 -8.88 7.88 33.71
N LYS A 66 -9.71 7.34 32.81
CA LYS A 66 -10.60 6.20 33.14
C LYS A 66 -10.29 4.92 32.40
N LYS A 67 -9.57 5.00 31.28
CA LYS A 67 -9.30 3.83 30.43
C LYS A 67 -7.82 3.52 30.26
N GLY A 68 -6.94 4.30 30.88
CA GLY A 68 -5.50 4.02 31.00
C GLY A 68 -4.69 4.32 29.74
N LEU A 69 -5.12 5.27 28.90
CA LEU A 69 -4.28 5.80 27.82
C LEU A 69 -3.06 6.50 28.43
N GLN A 70 -1.85 6.06 28.05
CA GLN A 70 -0.61 6.50 28.68
C GLN A 70 -0.12 7.84 28.11
N VAL A 71 0.11 8.81 28.98
CA VAL A 71 0.71 10.11 28.64
C VAL A 71 2.22 10.01 28.80
N CYS A 72 2.99 10.41 27.79
CA CYS A 72 4.45 10.36 27.85
C CYS A 72 5.08 11.65 28.38
N SER A 73 4.33 12.75 28.44
CA SER A 73 4.76 14.05 28.95
C SER A 73 3.76 14.61 29.99
N PRO A 74 3.62 13.95 31.16
CA PRO A 74 2.64 14.37 32.18
C PRO A 74 2.99 15.71 32.83
N ASP A 75 4.27 16.07 32.92
CA ASP A 75 4.76 17.31 33.55
C ASP A 75 4.94 18.49 32.56
N SER A 76 4.46 18.31 31.32
CA SER A 76 4.55 19.29 30.23
C SER A 76 3.31 20.19 30.21
N SER A 77 3.47 21.44 29.76
CA SER A 77 2.33 22.34 29.52
C SER A 77 1.33 21.79 28.50
N GLU A 78 1.79 20.90 27.62
CA GLU A 78 0.95 20.13 26.69
C GLU A 78 1.13 18.63 26.92
N GLU A 79 0.05 17.96 27.31
CA GLU A 79 0.01 16.50 27.44
C GLU A 79 0.11 15.85 26.05
N MET A 80 1.02 14.89 25.92
CA MET A 80 1.23 14.15 24.68
C MET A 80 1.19 12.63 24.90
N VAL A 81 0.77 11.92 23.87
CA VAL A 81 0.67 10.45 23.84
C VAL A 81 1.49 9.93 22.66
N ARG A 82 2.32 8.91 22.88
CA ARG A 82 3.07 8.28 21.79
C ARG A 82 2.12 7.58 20.82
N HIS A 83 2.46 7.58 19.53
CA HIS A 83 1.66 6.88 18.52
C HIS A 83 1.44 5.41 18.90
N ALA A 84 2.48 4.71 19.37
CA ALA A 84 2.39 3.32 19.80
C ALA A 84 1.36 3.12 20.92
N ASP A 85 1.42 3.95 21.97
CA ASP A 85 0.50 3.87 23.11
C ASP A 85 -0.96 4.15 22.69
N LEU A 86 -1.17 5.06 21.73
CA LEU A 86 -2.48 5.33 21.16
C LEU A 86 -2.98 4.15 20.31
N ILE A 87 -2.16 3.59 19.42
CA ILE A 87 -2.53 2.45 18.59
C ILE A 87 -2.92 1.25 19.47
N ASP A 88 -2.10 0.93 20.46
CA ASP A 88 -2.36 -0.18 21.39
C ASP A 88 -3.68 0.02 22.13
N PHE A 89 -3.98 1.26 22.54
CA PHE A 89 -5.26 1.61 23.14
C PHE A 89 -6.44 1.44 22.17
N LEU A 90 -6.32 1.92 20.93
CA LEU A 90 -7.37 1.79 19.92
C LEU A 90 -7.66 0.32 19.61
N VAL A 91 -6.61 -0.51 19.46
CA VAL A 91 -6.73 -1.97 19.26
C VAL A 91 -7.40 -2.61 20.48
N LYS A 92 -6.93 -2.33 21.69
CA LYS A 92 -7.46 -2.90 22.94
C LYS A 92 -8.95 -2.63 23.14
N PHE A 93 -9.42 -1.46 22.71
CA PHE A 93 -10.82 -1.06 22.81
C PHE A 93 -11.61 -1.23 21.51
N ASN A 94 -11.04 -1.96 20.54
CA ASN A 94 -11.69 -2.33 19.29
C ASN A 94 -12.22 -1.12 18.49
N MET A 95 -11.45 -0.03 18.50
CA MET A 95 -11.73 1.23 17.81
C MET A 95 -10.97 1.31 16.47
N PRO A 96 -11.51 2.01 15.45
CA PRO A 96 -10.83 2.18 14.18
C PRO A 96 -9.53 2.98 14.35
N ILE A 97 -8.46 2.53 13.70
CA ILE A 97 -7.15 3.19 13.72
C ILE A 97 -7.06 4.10 12.48
N PRO A 98 -6.87 5.42 12.65
CA PRO A 98 -6.68 6.33 11.51
C PRO A 98 -5.45 5.96 10.68
N ASP A 99 -5.57 6.02 9.35
CA ASP A 99 -4.49 5.67 8.40
C ASP A 99 -3.19 6.46 8.64
N SER A 100 -3.30 7.70 9.13
CA SER A 100 -2.16 8.59 9.41
C SER A 100 -1.26 8.10 10.55
N ILE A 101 -1.80 7.31 11.47
CA ILE A 101 -1.08 6.75 12.62
C ILE A 101 -0.98 5.23 12.56
N MET A 102 -1.52 4.61 11.52
CA MET A 102 -1.41 3.17 11.35
C MET A 102 0.08 2.80 11.24
N PRO A 103 0.60 1.89 12.09
CA PRO A 103 2.04 1.65 12.21
C PRO A 103 2.65 1.10 10.92
N PHE A 104 1.82 0.62 10.00
CA PHE A 104 2.20 0.16 8.68
C PHE A 104 1.15 0.64 7.68
N LYS A 105 1.49 1.56 6.76
CA LYS A 105 0.65 1.80 5.58
C LYS A 105 0.61 0.48 4.80
N ALA A 106 -0.57 -0.10 4.66
CA ALA A 106 -0.70 -1.35 3.92
C ALA A 106 -0.26 -1.13 2.47
N LYS A 107 0.73 -1.89 2.01
CA LYS A 107 1.22 -1.80 0.64
C LYS A 107 0.16 -2.36 -0.30
N LYS A 108 -0.19 -1.60 -1.32
CA LYS A 108 -1.25 -1.96 -2.28
C LYS A 108 -0.65 -2.56 -3.55
N ILE A 109 -1.01 -3.81 -3.85
CA ILE A 109 -0.57 -4.53 -5.04
C ILE A 109 -1.76 -4.69 -5.97
N LEU A 110 -1.64 -4.25 -7.22
CA LEU A 110 -2.64 -4.51 -8.26
C LEU A 110 -2.07 -5.44 -9.31
N PHE A 111 -2.73 -6.56 -9.54
CA PHE A 111 -2.44 -7.42 -10.68
C PHE A 111 -3.29 -7.03 -11.87
N ILE A 112 -2.67 -6.88 -13.03
CA ILE A 112 -3.35 -6.61 -14.30
C ILE A 112 -3.02 -7.75 -15.26
N TYR A 113 -4.06 -8.45 -15.72
CA TYR A 113 -3.90 -9.68 -16.51
C TYR A 113 -4.70 -9.65 -17.82
N SER A 114 -4.27 -10.48 -18.78
CA SER A 114 -4.99 -10.66 -20.03
C SER A 114 -6.30 -11.40 -19.81
N ASN A 115 -7.36 -10.99 -20.50
CA ASN A 115 -8.68 -11.63 -20.47
C ASN A 115 -8.75 -12.96 -21.27
N TYR A 116 -7.64 -13.41 -21.84
CA TYR A 116 -7.56 -14.69 -22.53
C TYR A 116 -7.74 -15.88 -21.56
N SER A 117 -8.01 -17.06 -22.10
CA SER A 117 -8.62 -18.27 -21.52
C SER A 117 -7.97 -18.91 -20.27
N GLY A 118 -7.09 -18.20 -19.56
CA GLY A 118 -6.40 -18.61 -18.33
C GLY A 118 -6.95 -18.02 -17.02
N GLU A 119 -8.05 -17.26 -17.02
CA GLU A 119 -8.56 -16.56 -15.82
C GLU A 119 -8.67 -17.47 -14.58
N ARG A 120 -9.16 -18.70 -14.75
CA ARG A 120 -9.32 -19.65 -13.64
C ARG A 120 -7.98 -20.12 -13.05
N LEU A 121 -6.95 -20.26 -13.88
CA LEU A 121 -5.58 -20.58 -13.46
C LEU A 121 -4.92 -19.37 -12.79
N PHE A 122 -5.16 -18.17 -13.35
CA PHE A 122 -4.68 -16.92 -12.79
C PHE A 122 -5.26 -16.63 -11.41
N ILE A 123 -6.58 -16.76 -11.23
CA ILE A 123 -7.24 -16.61 -9.92
C ILE A 123 -6.66 -17.61 -8.92
N ARG A 124 -6.44 -18.87 -9.32
CA ARG A 124 -5.82 -19.86 -8.45
C ARG A 124 -4.39 -19.46 -8.07
N PHE A 125 -3.58 -19.02 -9.02
CA PHE A 125 -2.25 -18.48 -8.76
C PHE A 125 -2.32 -17.31 -7.77
N LEU A 126 -3.22 -16.35 -7.99
CA LEU A 126 -3.38 -15.18 -7.13
C LEU A 126 -3.76 -15.58 -5.70
N VAL A 127 -4.73 -16.49 -5.52
CA VAL A 127 -5.11 -16.99 -4.18
C VAL A 127 -3.93 -17.62 -3.46
N HIS A 128 -3.14 -18.46 -4.14
CA HIS A 128 -1.94 -19.06 -3.55
C HIS A 128 -0.85 -18.03 -3.24
N PHE A 129 -0.64 -17.08 -4.14
CA PHE A 129 0.32 -16.00 -3.99
C PHE A 129 -0.01 -15.11 -2.78
N LEU A 130 -1.26 -14.68 -2.66
CA LEU A 130 -1.74 -13.90 -1.51
C LEU A 130 -1.70 -14.72 -0.22
N GLY A 131 -1.97 -16.02 -0.30
CA GLY A 131 -1.80 -16.94 0.82
C GLY A 131 -0.35 -16.97 1.34
N GLN A 132 0.64 -17.02 0.45
CA GLN A 132 2.05 -16.96 0.83
C GLN A 132 2.45 -15.60 1.42
N LEU A 133 2.00 -14.50 0.81
CA LEU A 133 2.28 -13.16 1.34
C LEU A 133 1.67 -12.93 2.73
N LYS A 134 0.47 -13.48 2.99
CA LYS A 134 -0.18 -13.40 4.32
C LYS A 134 0.60 -14.15 5.40
N LYS A 135 1.21 -15.30 5.08
CA LYS A 135 2.04 -16.05 6.03
C LYS A 135 3.27 -15.26 6.49
N GLU A 136 3.79 -14.37 5.64
CA GLU A 136 4.90 -13.50 5.98
C GLU A 136 4.49 -12.29 6.86
N GLN A 137 3.23 -12.22 7.33
CA GLN A 137 2.69 -11.16 8.19
C GLN A 137 2.91 -9.72 7.68
N ARG A 138 2.88 -9.53 6.36
CA ARG A 138 2.97 -8.19 5.77
C ARG A 138 1.60 -7.52 5.73
N ASN A 139 1.54 -6.24 6.06
CA ASN A 139 0.34 -5.42 5.86
C ASN A 139 0.20 -5.13 4.36
N LEU A 140 -0.46 -6.03 3.63
CA LEU A 140 -0.61 -5.97 2.18
C LEU A 140 -2.10 -6.04 1.81
N ILE A 141 -2.49 -5.17 0.88
CA ILE A 141 -3.79 -5.22 0.21
C ILE A 141 -3.52 -5.56 -1.24
N ALA A 142 -4.17 -6.58 -1.77
CA ALA A 142 -4.01 -6.95 -3.16
C ALA A 142 -5.35 -7.05 -3.87
N ASP A 143 -5.36 -6.65 -5.13
CA ASP A 143 -6.52 -6.73 -6.00
C ASP A 143 -6.08 -7.13 -7.42
N HIS A 144 -7.04 -7.42 -8.29
CA HIS A 144 -6.79 -7.80 -9.68
C HIS A 144 -7.81 -7.19 -10.63
N VAL A 145 -7.43 -7.04 -11.89
CA VAL A 145 -8.30 -6.54 -12.96
C VAL A 145 -7.79 -7.04 -14.31
N ALA A 146 -8.70 -7.39 -15.21
CA ALA A 146 -8.35 -7.74 -16.57
C ALA A 146 -7.97 -6.48 -17.39
N TYR A 147 -7.36 -6.67 -18.55
CA TYR A 147 -7.13 -5.60 -19.52
C TYR A 147 -8.41 -4.85 -19.91
N GLY A 148 -8.25 -3.56 -20.19
CA GLY A 148 -9.33 -2.71 -20.69
C GLY A 148 -9.57 -1.46 -19.84
N PRO A 149 -10.72 -0.78 -20.06
CA PRO A 149 -11.07 0.47 -19.38
C PRO A 149 -11.10 0.35 -17.85
N ASP A 150 -11.52 -0.82 -17.35
CA ASP A 150 -11.62 -1.09 -15.92
C ASP A 150 -10.25 -1.09 -15.25
N ALA A 151 -9.18 -1.50 -15.94
CA ALA A 151 -7.82 -1.47 -15.40
C ALA A 151 -7.39 -0.04 -15.06
N LYS A 152 -7.67 0.91 -15.97
CA LYS A 152 -7.36 2.33 -15.74
C LYS A 152 -8.14 2.86 -14.54
N MET A 153 -9.45 2.64 -14.49
CA MET A 153 -10.28 3.08 -13.36
C MET A 153 -9.82 2.47 -12.03
N LYS A 154 -9.49 1.17 -12.05
CA LYS A 154 -8.99 0.46 -10.87
C LYS A 154 -7.67 1.06 -10.37
N VAL A 155 -6.72 1.33 -11.26
CA VAL A 155 -5.46 1.97 -10.91
C VAL A 155 -5.69 3.34 -10.25
N MET A 156 -6.62 4.14 -10.78
CA MET A 156 -6.94 5.49 -10.25
C MET A 156 -7.59 5.45 -8.85
N VAL A 157 -8.53 4.53 -8.64
CA VAL A 157 -9.27 4.40 -7.37
C VAL A 157 -8.43 3.69 -6.32
N PHE A 158 -7.76 2.60 -6.70
CA PHE A 158 -7.01 1.75 -5.79
C PHE A 158 -5.70 2.42 -5.35
N LYS A 159 -5.06 3.19 -6.25
CA LYS A 159 -3.75 3.84 -6.06
C LYS A 159 -2.69 2.83 -5.58
N PRO A 160 -2.35 1.82 -6.41
CA PRO A 160 -1.40 0.79 -6.04
C PRO A 160 0.01 1.35 -5.82
N ASP A 161 0.72 0.84 -4.81
CA ASP A 161 2.15 1.06 -4.65
C ASP A 161 2.95 0.21 -5.65
N LEU A 162 2.39 -0.93 -6.06
CA LEU A 162 2.98 -1.87 -7.00
C LEU A 162 1.93 -2.39 -7.99
N ILE A 163 2.26 -2.36 -9.27
CA ILE A 163 1.49 -2.98 -10.34
C ILE A 163 2.26 -4.17 -10.88
N ILE A 164 1.59 -5.31 -11.00
CA ILE A 164 2.12 -6.50 -11.66
C ILE A 164 1.34 -6.70 -12.95
N LEU A 165 2.01 -6.57 -14.09
CA LEU A 165 1.42 -6.57 -15.41
C LEU A 165 1.76 -7.85 -16.18
N ASP A 166 0.77 -8.68 -16.50
CA ASP A 166 0.95 -9.95 -17.17
C ASP A 166 0.94 -9.85 -18.71
N MET A 167 2.13 -9.70 -19.27
CA MET A 167 2.39 -9.61 -20.71
C MET A 167 2.54 -10.97 -21.40
N THR A 168 2.20 -12.09 -20.75
CA THR A 168 2.51 -13.44 -21.28
C THR A 168 1.87 -13.74 -22.63
N GLU A 169 0.67 -13.21 -22.88
CA GLU A 169 -0.08 -13.39 -24.12
C GLU A 169 0.26 -12.34 -25.18
N SER A 170 0.43 -11.06 -24.79
CA SER A 170 0.69 -9.96 -25.72
C SER A 170 1.41 -8.80 -25.05
N ASP A 171 2.71 -8.65 -25.32
CA ASP A 171 3.50 -7.50 -24.86
C ASP A 171 2.96 -6.18 -25.43
N GLN A 172 2.48 -6.18 -26.68
CA GLN A 172 2.03 -4.94 -27.36
C GLN A 172 0.75 -4.38 -26.75
N GLU A 173 -0.23 -5.23 -26.46
CA GLU A 173 -1.51 -4.82 -25.87
C GLU A 173 -1.31 -4.31 -24.44
N ALA A 174 -0.52 -5.04 -23.66
CA ALA A 174 -0.15 -4.66 -22.30
C ALA A 174 0.54 -3.29 -22.26
N LEU A 175 1.51 -3.07 -23.14
CA LEU A 175 2.24 -1.80 -23.24
C LEU A 175 1.35 -0.65 -23.74
N ALA A 176 0.45 -0.89 -24.70
CA ALA A 176 -0.49 0.13 -25.16
C ALA A 176 -1.38 0.62 -24.02
N MET A 177 -1.92 -0.29 -23.21
CA MET A 177 -2.70 0.03 -22.02
C MET A 177 -1.83 0.72 -20.95
N TRP A 178 -0.61 0.24 -20.69
CA TRP A 178 0.29 0.87 -19.73
C TRP A 178 0.62 2.31 -20.11
N ARG A 179 0.89 2.61 -21.39
CA ARG A 179 1.14 3.98 -21.86
C ARG A 179 -0.05 4.92 -21.61
N GLN A 180 -1.28 4.41 -21.71
CA GLN A 180 -2.48 5.19 -21.39
C GLN A 180 -2.63 5.50 -19.90
N ILE A 181 -2.10 4.63 -19.02
CA ILE A 181 -2.10 4.81 -17.57
C ILE A 181 -0.94 5.73 -17.15
N LYS A 182 0.26 5.49 -17.67
CA LYS A 182 1.49 6.22 -17.31
C LYS A 182 1.44 7.71 -17.64
N ASN A 183 0.72 8.12 -18.68
CA ASN A 183 0.60 9.52 -19.10
C ASN A 183 -0.23 10.42 -18.14
N THR A 184 -0.53 9.94 -16.93
CA THR A 184 -1.20 10.72 -15.89
C THR A 184 -0.25 10.92 -14.70
N GLU A 185 -0.05 12.17 -14.26
CA GLU A 185 0.98 12.57 -13.27
C GLU A 185 0.88 11.83 -11.93
N GLU A 186 -0.30 11.27 -11.63
CA GLU A 186 -0.63 10.59 -10.38
C GLU A 186 0.06 9.22 -10.19
N PHE A 187 0.66 8.64 -11.23
CA PHE A 187 1.25 7.28 -11.19
C PHE A 187 2.77 7.24 -11.21
N SER A 188 3.43 8.39 -11.14
CA SER A 188 4.90 8.48 -11.10
C SER A 188 5.55 7.78 -9.90
N SER A 189 4.77 7.42 -8.87
CA SER A 189 5.25 6.77 -7.64
C SER A 189 4.97 5.26 -7.55
N SER A 190 4.14 4.72 -8.44
CA SER A 190 3.83 3.29 -8.48
C SER A 190 4.94 2.53 -9.18
N ARG A 191 5.45 1.46 -8.56
CA ARG A 191 6.39 0.56 -9.24
C ARG A 191 5.65 -0.39 -10.17
N LEU A 192 6.26 -0.75 -11.30
CA LEU A 192 5.72 -1.67 -12.28
C LEU A 192 6.64 -2.87 -12.50
N VAL A 193 6.08 -4.07 -12.30
CA VAL A 193 6.74 -5.35 -12.58
C VAL A 193 5.99 -6.03 -13.74
N ALA A 194 6.69 -6.32 -14.83
CA ALA A 194 6.14 -7.05 -15.96
C ALA A 194 6.41 -8.55 -15.83
N ILE A 195 5.39 -9.38 -16.06
CA ILE A 195 5.53 -10.83 -16.23
C ILE A 195 5.45 -11.13 -17.72
N THR A 196 6.45 -11.80 -18.29
CA THR A 196 6.55 -12.01 -19.74
C THR A 196 6.61 -13.49 -20.08
N GLY A 197 6.07 -13.86 -21.25
CA GLY A 197 6.17 -15.23 -21.79
C GLY A 197 7.58 -15.61 -22.24
N LYS A 198 7.69 -16.71 -23.01
CA LYS A 198 8.99 -17.22 -23.51
C LYS A 198 9.69 -16.20 -24.43
N GLY A 199 11.01 -16.07 -24.26
CA GLY A 199 11.88 -15.25 -25.10
C GLY A 199 13.12 -14.75 -24.35
N PRO A 200 14.13 -14.19 -25.04
CA PRO A 200 15.33 -13.66 -24.40
C PRO A 200 15.00 -12.41 -23.57
N LEU A 201 15.00 -12.57 -22.24
CA LEU A 201 14.73 -11.49 -21.27
C LEU A 201 15.67 -10.29 -21.41
N VAL A 202 16.91 -10.51 -21.84
CA VAL A 202 17.95 -9.48 -21.93
C VAL A 202 17.57 -8.40 -22.95
N GLU A 203 17.05 -8.80 -24.10
CA GLU A 203 16.63 -7.87 -25.16
C GLU A 203 15.32 -7.15 -24.79
N LYS A 204 14.39 -7.87 -24.17
CA LYS A 204 13.11 -7.30 -23.70
C LYS A 204 13.30 -6.30 -22.57
N LYS A 205 14.25 -6.55 -21.65
CA LYS A 205 14.49 -5.69 -20.49
C LYS A 205 14.87 -4.27 -20.90
N ALA A 206 15.80 -4.12 -21.86
CA ALA A 206 16.21 -2.80 -22.34
C ALA A 206 15.09 -2.04 -23.05
N ALA A 207 14.17 -2.73 -23.73
CA ALA A 207 12.99 -2.13 -24.34
C ALA A 207 11.96 -1.71 -23.28
N PHE A 208 11.74 -2.55 -22.27
CA PHE A 208 10.75 -2.32 -21.20
C PHE A 208 11.18 -1.25 -20.20
N GLU A 209 12.47 -1.12 -19.91
CA GLU A 209 13.01 -0.03 -19.09
C GLU A 209 12.65 1.34 -19.70
N LYS A 210 12.69 1.48 -21.04
CA LYS A 210 12.29 2.72 -21.74
C LYS A 210 10.80 3.04 -21.57
N GLU A 211 9.98 2.01 -21.40
CA GLU A 211 8.53 2.15 -21.13
C GLU A 211 8.23 2.45 -19.66
N GLY A 212 9.25 2.50 -18.79
CA GLY A 212 9.12 2.72 -17.34
C GLY A 212 8.65 1.50 -16.58
N ILE A 213 9.03 0.30 -17.04
CA ILE A 213 8.89 -0.95 -16.29
C ILE A 213 10.14 -1.09 -15.41
N ASP A 214 9.95 -1.23 -14.11
CA ASP A 214 11.04 -1.30 -13.13
C ASP A 214 11.69 -2.68 -13.10
N GLU A 215 10.91 -3.75 -13.28
CA GLU A 215 11.43 -5.11 -13.31
C GLU A 215 10.66 -6.01 -14.29
N VAL A 216 11.35 -7.02 -14.83
CA VAL A 216 10.79 -8.03 -15.73
C VAL A 216 11.04 -9.42 -15.14
N VAL A 217 9.98 -10.24 -15.10
CA VAL A 217 9.97 -11.61 -14.61
C VAL A 217 9.51 -12.54 -15.73
N SER A 218 10.22 -13.64 -15.96
CA SER A 218 9.78 -14.65 -16.93
C SER A 218 8.72 -15.59 -16.34
N SER A 219 7.74 -15.94 -17.15
CA SER A 219 6.81 -17.03 -16.90
C SER A 219 7.44 -18.37 -17.32
N PRO A 220 7.22 -19.47 -16.58
CA PRO A 220 6.37 -19.60 -15.39
C PRO A 220 6.98 -18.93 -14.16
N VAL A 221 6.17 -18.16 -13.44
CA VAL A 221 6.61 -17.46 -12.24
C VAL A 221 6.38 -18.36 -11.02
N GLU A 222 7.46 -18.73 -10.32
CA GLU A 222 7.32 -19.37 -9.03
C GLU A 222 6.84 -18.36 -7.98
N ILE A 223 5.76 -18.69 -7.28
CA ILE A 223 5.14 -17.85 -6.24
C ILE A 223 6.17 -17.39 -5.20
N GLU A 224 7.06 -18.29 -4.79
CA GLU A 224 8.09 -18.02 -3.80
C GLU A 224 9.15 -17.03 -4.30
N GLN A 225 9.53 -17.16 -5.57
CA GLN A 225 10.48 -16.23 -6.20
C GLN A 225 9.86 -14.85 -6.37
N LEU A 226 8.60 -14.78 -6.81
CA LEU A 226 7.89 -13.51 -6.91
C LEU A 226 7.71 -12.85 -5.55
N ALA A 227 7.25 -13.61 -4.54
CA ALA A 227 7.10 -13.11 -3.18
C ALA A 227 8.43 -12.60 -2.62
N LYS A 228 9.54 -13.32 -2.89
CA LYS A 228 10.89 -12.90 -2.53
C LYS A 228 11.31 -11.60 -3.19
N ARG A 229 11.11 -11.46 -4.50
CA ARG A 229 11.42 -10.22 -5.23
C ARG A 229 10.59 -9.07 -4.70
N LEU A 230 9.29 -9.28 -4.46
CA LEU A 230 8.42 -8.27 -3.88
C LEU A 230 8.88 -7.76 -2.51
N ARG A 231 9.71 -8.52 -1.78
CA ARG A 231 10.32 -8.05 -0.53
C ARG A 231 11.23 -6.85 -0.71
N ASP A 232 11.89 -6.75 -1.86
CA ASP A 232 12.80 -5.63 -2.17
C ASP A 232 12.00 -4.42 -2.69
N PHE A 233 10.73 -4.64 -3.04
CA PHE A 233 9.78 -3.65 -3.54
C PHE A 233 8.84 -3.08 -2.48
N THR A 234 8.69 -3.76 -1.34
CA THR A 234 7.78 -3.41 -0.24
C THR A 234 8.48 -3.28 1.09
#